data_AF-A0AAI9MG16-F1
#
_entry.id   AF-A0AAI9MG16-F1
#
_cell.length_a   1.000
_cell.length_b   1.000
_cell.length_c   1.000
_cell.angle_alpha   90.00
_cell.angle_beta   90.00
_cell.angle_gamma   90.00
#
_symmetry.space_group_name_H-M   'P 1'
#
loop_
_entity.id
_entity.type
_entity.pdbx_description
1 polymer ?
#
loop_
_entity_poly.entity_id
_entity_poly.type
_entity_poly.pdbx_seq_one_letter_code
_entity_poly.pdbx_strand_id
1 'polypeptide(L)'
;VFDALKAMGKATSVELAARLDISREEVLNELWELKRKGVVDKTGHTWFLAGEGESRVTEERPVKSEAQDMLTGEVEQKVTADMMIEFIGQDGAKTCEELAGKFGVSTRKVASTLAVVTATGRLARVNQNGKFRYCMPGDNLPAEPKAALVTESDGKAFPQPAGAALPVREAATQEEIKTETVADIVQPLPSFTETQADELIFPSLRRANLALRRAKSDVQKWERVCAALRELNKHRDIVRQITDSSRRVVSEK
;
A
#
# COMPACT_ATOMS: atom_id res chain seq x y z
N VAL A 1 24.27 -37.74 -4.21
CA VAL A 1 23.79 -37.07 -5.45
C VAL A 1 24.89 -36.58 -6.40
N PHE A 2 26.04 -36.11 -5.90
CA PHE A 2 27.13 -35.58 -6.72
C PHE A 2 27.64 -36.53 -7.82
N ASP A 3 27.94 -37.79 -7.48
CA ASP A 3 28.47 -38.77 -8.46
C ASP A 3 27.48 -39.08 -9.59
N ALA A 4 26.19 -39.10 -9.28
CA ALA A 4 25.14 -39.28 -10.28
C ALA A 4 25.03 -38.05 -11.21
N LEU A 5 25.18 -36.85 -10.66
CA LEU A 5 25.22 -35.63 -11.46
C LEU A 5 26.48 -35.57 -12.34
N LYS A 6 27.63 -35.99 -11.81
CA LYS A 6 28.89 -36.10 -12.56
C LYS A 6 28.80 -37.12 -13.70
N ALA A 7 28.14 -38.26 -13.46
CA ALA A 7 27.90 -39.27 -14.49
C ALA A 7 26.96 -38.80 -15.61
N MET A 8 26.04 -37.88 -15.31
CA MET A 8 25.07 -37.34 -16.28
C MET A 8 25.52 -36.00 -16.91
N GLY A 9 26.49 -35.30 -16.31
CA GLY A 9 26.97 -33.98 -16.71
C GLY A 9 25.96 -32.85 -16.42
N LYS A 10 24.73 -32.99 -16.93
CA LYS A 10 23.59 -32.09 -16.71
C LYS A 10 22.37 -32.91 -16.35
N ALA A 11 21.75 -32.63 -15.22
CA ALA A 11 20.56 -33.37 -14.80
C ALA A 11 19.59 -32.48 -14.02
N THR A 12 18.32 -32.82 -14.09
CA THR A 12 17.29 -32.22 -13.25
C THR A 12 17.18 -32.94 -11.90
N SER A 13 16.60 -32.26 -10.91
CA SER A 13 16.34 -32.90 -9.60
C SER A 13 15.44 -34.13 -9.70
N VAL A 14 14.57 -34.18 -10.72
CA VAL A 14 13.62 -35.29 -10.94
C VAL A 14 14.35 -36.51 -11.50
N GLU A 15 15.23 -36.31 -12.48
CA GLU A 15 16.04 -37.39 -13.06
C GLU A 15 17.04 -37.96 -12.04
N LEU A 16 17.62 -37.12 -11.20
CA LEU A 16 18.50 -37.56 -10.10
C LEU A 16 17.73 -38.36 -9.04
N ALA A 17 16.52 -37.94 -8.69
CA ALA A 17 15.66 -38.65 -7.76
C ALA A 17 15.27 -40.05 -8.29
N ALA A 18 14.85 -40.12 -9.55
CA ALA A 18 14.48 -41.38 -10.19
C ALA A 18 15.66 -42.37 -10.31
N ARG A 19 16.88 -41.86 -10.51
CA ARG A 19 18.07 -42.71 -10.67
C ARG A 19 18.63 -43.20 -9.34
N LEU A 20 18.52 -42.39 -8.30
CA LEU A 20 19.02 -42.73 -6.96
C LEU A 20 17.98 -43.46 -6.11
N ASP A 21 16.71 -43.49 -6.56
CA ASP A 21 15.55 -43.95 -5.78
C ASP A 21 15.43 -43.21 -4.44
N ILE A 22 15.75 -41.92 -4.47
CA ILE A 22 15.75 -41.01 -3.32
C ILE A 22 14.65 -39.96 -3.52
N SER A 23 14.12 -39.43 -2.42
CA SER A 23 13.13 -38.35 -2.48
C SER A 23 13.69 -37.12 -3.22
N ARG A 24 12.85 -36.47 -4.03
CA ARG A 24 13.23 -35.25 -4.76
C ARG A 24 13.73 -34.14 -3.83
N GLU A 25 13.18 -34.08 -2.62
CA GLU A 25 13.52 -33.07 -1.61
C GLU A 25 14.94 -33.28 -1.07
N GLU A 26 15.31 -34.52 -0.77
CA GLU A 26 16.65 -34.88 -0.31
C GLU A 26 17.69 -34.65 -1.41
N VAL A 27 17.34 -34.98 -2.67
CA VAL A 27 18.17 -34.65 -3.83
C VAL A 27 18.37 -33.14 -3.98
N LEU A 28 17.31 -32.35 -3.81
CA LEU A 28 17.40 -30.89 -3.85
C LEU A 28 18.24 -30.33 -2.71
N ASN A 29 18.10 -30.87 -1.49
CA ASN A 29 18.86 -30.43 -0.33
C ASN A 29 20.36 -30.66 -0.55
N GLU A 30 20.76 -31.85 -1.02
CA GLU A 30 22.16 -32.14 -1.37
C GLU A 30 22.69 -31.24 -2.50
N LEU A 31 21.88 -31.00 -3.55
CA LEU A 31 22.30 -30.13 -4.66
C LEU A 31 22.52 -28.68 -4.20
N TRP A 32 21.68 -28.19 -3.29
CA TRP A 32 21.86 -26.87 -2.69
C TRP A 32 23.10 -26.81 -1.77
N GLU A 33 23.44 -27.88 -1.06
CA GLU A 33 24.70 -27.99 -0.35
C GLU A 33 25.91 -27.96 -1.27
N LEU A 34 25.88 -28.71 -2.37
CA LEU A 34 26.96 -28.74 -3.36
C LEU A 34 27.12 -27.39 -4.06
N LYS A 35 26.02 -26.67 -4.29
CA LYS A 35 26.05 -25.31 -4.81
C LYS A 35 26.65 -24.31 -3.83
N ARG A 36 26.33 -24.40 -2.53
CA ARG A 36 26.99 -23.58 -1.49
C ARG A 36 28.49 -23.87 -1.39
N LYS A 37 28.91 -25.10 -1.68
CA LYS A 37 30.32 -25.50 -1.75
C LYS A 37 31.00 -25.08 -3.07
N GLY A 38 30.28 -24.49 -4.02
CA GLY A 38 30.81 -24.04 -5.32
C GLY A 38 31.13 -25.17 -6.30
N VAL A 39 30.60 -26.37 -6.08
CA VAL A 39 30.92 -27.58 -6.87
C VAL A 39 29.90 -27.79 -8.00
N VAL A 40 28.69 -27.26 -7.84
CA VAL A 40 27.57 -27.45 -8.77
C VAL A 40 26.89 -26.12 -9.03
N ASP A 41 26.66 -25.82 -10.30
CA ASP A 41 25.89 -24.68 -10.77
C ASP A 41 24.47 -25.09 -11.19
N LYS A 42 23.59 -24.10 -11.25
CA LYS A 42 22.18 -24.28 -11.61
C LYS A 42 21.78 -23.26 -12.67
N THR A 43 21.23 -23.76 -13.77
CA THR A 43 20.57 -22.96 -14.80
C THR A 43 19.14 -23.47 -14.97
N GLY A 44 18.16 -22.64 -14.60
CA GLY A 44 16.75 -23.04 -14.63
C GLY A 44 16.48 -24.23 -13.69
N HIS A 45 16.05 -25.36 -14.26
CA HIS A 45 15.77 -26.60 -13.52
C HIS A 45 16.91 -27.63 -13.61
N THR A 46 17.98 -27.28 -14.30
CA THR A 46 19.09 -28.16 -14.61
C THR A 46 20.28 -27.81 -13.72
N TRP A 47 20.85 -28.84 -13.13
CA TRP A 47 22.07 -28.80 -12.33
C TRP A 47 23.23 -29.36 -13.15
N PHE A 48 24.44 -28.83 -12.95
CA PHE A 48 25.66 -29.28 -13.62
C PHE A 48 26.90 -28.91 -12.80
N LEU A 49 28.04 -29.56 -13.05
CA LEU A 49 29.25 -29.27 -12.29
C LEU A 49 29.81 -27.90 -12.65
N ALA A 50 30.17 -27.11 -11.64
CA ALA A 50 30.83 -25.82 -11.80
C ALA A 50 32.29 -26.06 -12.23
N GLY A 51 32.70 -25.49 -13.36
CA GLY A 51 34.10 -25.52 -13.83
C GLY A 51 34.47 -26.59 -14.88
N GLU A 52 33.53 -27.37 -15.40
CA GLU A 52 33.79 -28.26 -16.55
C GLU A 52 33.45 -27.54 -17.86
N GLY A 53 34.45 -26.83 -18.40
CA GLY A 53 34.34 -25.96 -19.56
C GLY A 53 33.87 -26.64 -20.85
N GLU A 54 33.02 -25.91 -21.58
CA GLU A 54 32.85 -25.88 -23.04
C GLU A 54 33.24 -27.12 -23.85
N SER A 55 32.25 -27.86 -24.38
CA SER A 55 32.26 -28.31 -25.78
C SER A 55 30.99 -29.08 -26.20
N ARG A 56 30.08 -28.34 -26.86
CA ARG A 56 29.30 -28.69 -28.08
C ARG A 56 27.91 -28.02 -28.08
N VAL A 57 27.83 -26.90 -28.81
CA VAL A 57 26.90 -26.63 -29.95
C VAL A 57 25.54 -27.34 -29.82
N THR A 58 24.40 -26.66 -29.68
CA THR A 58 23.72 -25.87 -30.73
C THR A 58 22.60 -25.03 -30.08
N GLU A 59 22.25 -23.93 -30.75
CA GLU A 59 21.03 -23.09 -30.63
C GLU A 59 19.79 -23.81 -30.04
N GLU A 60 18.94 -23.17 -29.24
CA GLU A 60 18.02 -22.10 -29.66
C GLU A 60 17.55 -21.22 -28.47
N ARG A 61 17.44 -19.92 -28.72
CA ARG A 61 16.58 -18.96 -27.99
C ARG A 61 15.12 -19.09 -28.51
N PRO A 62 14.11 -18.41 -27.92
CA PRO A 62 13.78 -18.26 -26.50
C PRO A 62 12.27 -18.56 -26.27
N VAL A 63 11.88 -19.24 -25.19
CA VAL A 63 10.46 -19.28 -24.80
C VAL A 63 10.31 -18.82 -23.36
N LYS A 64 9.67 -17.65 -23.22
CA LYS A 64 9.09 -17.15 -21.98
C LYS A 64 8.17 -18.24 -21.40
N SER A 65 8.37 -18.61 -20.14
CA SER A 65 7.22 -18.80 -19.24
C SER A 65 7.65 -18.73 -17.77
N GLU A 66 7.19 -17.65 -17.14
CA GLU A 66 6.51 -17.62 -15.84
C GLU A 66 7.03 -18.50 -14.69
N ALA A 67 7.88 -17.87 -13.89
CA ALA A 67 7.73 -17.68 -12.44
C ALA A 67 6.92 -18.72 -11.64
N GLN A 68 7.62 -19.53 -10.84
CA GLN A 68 7.40 -19.73 -9.38
C GLN A 68 8.78 -20.03 -8.77
N ASP A 69 9.43 -19.04 -8.17
CA ASP A 69 9.45 -18.80 -6.71
C ASP A 69 9.97 -20.01 -5.92
N MET A 70 11.20 -19.89 -5.40
CA MET A 70 11.48 -19.92 -3.97
C MET A 70 12.99 -19.81 -3.72
N LEU A 71 13.36 -18.75 -2.97
CA LEU A 71 14.44 -18.67 -1.99
C LEU A 71 15.87 -19.08 -2.42
N THR A 72 16.72 -18.09 -2.74
CA THR A 72 18.04 -17.85 -2.07
C THR A 72 18.78 -16.62 -2.66
N GLY A 73 19.53 -15.93 -1.79
CA GLY A 73 20.69 -15.09 -2.18
C GLY A 73 21.64 -15.91 -3.05
N GLU A 74 22.30 -15.37 -4.05
CA GLU A 74 23.37 -14.38 -3.92
C GLU A 74 23.89 -14.05 -5.34
N VAL A 75 24.35 -12.81 -5.52
CA VAL A 75 25.25 -12.32 -6.59
C VAL A 75 24.81 -12.48 -8.06
N GLU A 76 23.63 -11.95 -8.38
CA GLU A 76 23.60 -10.97 -9.48
C GLU A 76 23.73 -9.60 -8.78
N GLN A 77 24.04 -8.51 -9.48
CA GLN A 77 23.83 -7.18 -8.91
C GLN A 77 22.32 -7.02 -8.67
N LYS A 78 21.82 -7.62 -7.59
CA LYS A 78 20.42 -7.64 -7.20
C LYS A 78 20.15 -6.22 -6.77
N VAL A 79 19.65 -5.45 -7.72
CA VAL A 79 19.08 -4.13 -7.46
C VAL A 79 18.00 -4.36 -6.42
N THR A 80 18.39 -4.12 -5.19
CA THR A 80 17.57 -4.37 -4.01
C THR A 80 16.63 -3.19 -3.86
N ALA A 81 15.48 -3.41 -3.24
CA ALA A 81 14.53 -2.33 -2.98
C ALA A 81 15.21 -1.12 -2.31
N ASP A 82 16.15 -1.36 -1.40
CA ASP A 82 16.93 -0.32 -0.72
C ASP A 82 17.82 0.51 -1.66
N MET A 83 18.44 -0.12 -2.67
CA MET A 83 19.21 0.61 -3.69
C MET A 83 18.32 1.53 -4.53
N MET A 84 17.10 1.09 -4.86
CA MET A 84 16.13 1.94 -5.58
C MET A 84 15.64 3.10 -4.70
N ILE A 85 15.44 2.86 -3.40
CA ILE A 85 15.01 3.90 -2.43
C ILE A 85 16.12 4.94 -2.25
N GLU A 86 17.36 4.51 -2.05
CA GLU A 86 18.52 5.40 -1.92
C GLU A 86 18.68 6.28 -3.17
N PHE A 87 18.51 5.68 -4.34
CA PHE A 87 18.57 6.38 -5.61
C PHE A 87 17.48 7.46 -5.75
N ILE A 88 16.25 7.16 -5.32
CA ILE A 88 15.15 8.12 -5.29
C ILE A 88 15.40 9.22 -4.25
N GLY A 89 16.06 8.91 -3.14
CA GLY A 89 16.47 9.90 -2.14
C GLY A 89 17.50 10.90 -2.67
N GLN A 90 18.45 10.43 -3.49
CA GLN A 90 19.51 11.27 -4.06
C GLN A 90 19.03 12.13 -5.24
N ASP A 91 18.30 11.54 -6.19
CA ASP A 91 17.90 12.23 -7.42
C ASP A 91 16.48 12.85 -7.35
N GLY A 92 15.76 12.66 -6.26
CA GLY A 92 14.36 13.07 -6.10
C GLY A 92 13.35 12.17 -6.82
N ALA A 93 12.13 12.66 -7.02
CA ALA A 93 11.02 11.84 -7.50
C ALA A 93 11.33 11.17 -8.87
N LYS A 94 11.23 9.85 -9.00
CA LYS A 94 11.55 9.09 -10.23
C LYS A 94 10.39 8.27 -10.78
N THR A 95 10.41 8.03 -12.08
CA THR A 95 9.48 7.11 -12.75
C THR A 95 10.04 5.68 -12.82
N CYS A 96 9.16 4.69 -12.99
CA CYS A 96 9.59 3.30 -13.18
C CYS A 96 10.50 3.12 -14.40
N GLU A 97 10.30 3.92 -15.46
CA GLU A 97 11.13 3.88 -16.67
C GLU A 97 12.55 4.40 -16.42
N GLU A 98 12.68 5.50 -15.68
CA GLU A 98 13.98 6.06 -15.30
C GLU A 98 14.76 5.08 -14.40
N LEU A 99 14.08 4.42 -13.46
CA LEU A 99 14.68 3.41 -12.61
C LEU A 99 15.04 2.15 -13.41
N ALA A 100 14.16 1.70 -14.30
CA ALA A 100 14.44 0.56 -15.19
C ALA A 100 15.69 0.78 -16.03
N GLY A 101 15.85 1.97 -16.62
CA GLY A 101 17.02 2.33 -17.41
C GLY A 101 18.32 2.36 -16.60
N LYS A 102 18.30 2.87 -15.37
CA LYS A 102 19.50 2.96 -14.51
C LYS A 102 19.93 1.62 -13.93
N PHE A 103 18.96 0.77 -13.62
CA PHE A 103 19.18 -0.50 -12.94
C PHE A 103 19.20 -1.71 -13.88
N GLY A 104 19.02 -1.50 -15.19
CA GLY A 104 19.00 -2.58 -16.19
C GLY A 104 17.87 -3.60 -15.99
N VAL A 105 16.82 -3.23 -15.24
CA VAL A 105 15.70 -4.10 -14.88
C VAL A 105 14.45 -3.72 -15.67
N SER A 106 13.54 -4.67 -15.86
CA SER A 106 12.25 -4.35 -16.51
C SER A 106 11.40 -3.41 -15.65
N THR A 107 10.64 -2.52 -16.29
CA THR A 107 9.68 -1.62 -15.61
C THR A 107 8.66 -2.38 -14.75
N ARG A 108 8.25 -3.58 -15.18
CA ARG A 108 7.38 -4.47 -14.40
C ARG A 108 8.04 -4.93 -13.11
N LYS A 109 9.32 -5.33 -13.17
CA LYS A 109 10.10 -5.73 -11.98
C LYS A 109 10.24 -4.57 -10.99
N VAL A 110 10.55 -3.37 -11.49
CA VAL A 110 10.59 -2.14 -10.67
C VAL A 110 9.24 -1.89 -10.01
N ALA A 111 8.15 -1.93 -10.78
CA ALA A 111 6.81 -1.70 -10.24
C ALA A 111 6.43 -2.73 -9.17
N SER A 112 6.73 -4.01 -9.37
CA SER A 112 6.49 -5.07 -8.39
C SER A 112 7.31 -4.87 -7.12
N THR A 113 8.58 -4.50 -7.23
CA THR A 113 9.46 -4.24 -6.07
C THR A 113 9.01 -2.98 -5.32
N LEU A 114 8.71 -1.89 -6.03
CA LEU A 114 8.26 -0.64 -5.42
C LEU A 114 6.84 -0.72 -4.86
N ALA A 115 6.00 -1.65 -5.32
CA ALA A 115 4.67 -1.87 -4.75
C ALA A 115 4.76 -2.25 -3.27
N VAL A 116 5.69 -3.17 -2.93
CA VAL A 116 5.95 -3.55 -1.54
C VAL A 116 6.48 -2.36 -0.74
N VAL A 117 7.44 -1.61 -1.29
CA VAL A 117 8.03 -0.44 -0.63
C VAL A 117 6.98 0.65 -0.37
N THR A 118 6.08 0.87 -1.32
CA THR A 118 4.98 1.84 -1.20
C THR A 118 3.95 1.37 -0.16
N ALA A 119 3.63 0.06 -0.15
CA ALA A 119 2.72 -0.52 0.84
C ALA A 119 3.28 -0.44 2.27
N THR A 120 4.60 -0.58 2.43
CA THR A 120 5.29 -0.39 3.72
C THR A 120 5.45 1.09 4.12
N GLY A 121 5.07 2.03 3.26
CA GLY A 121 5.14 3.47 3.55
C GLY A 121 6.54 4.09 3.46
N ARG A 122 7.53 3.34 2.96
CA ARG A 122 8.92 3.84 2.79
C ARG A 122 9.10 4.74 1.57
N LEU A 123 8.18 4.69 0.61
CA LEU A 123 8.09 5.59 -0.55
C LEU A 123 6.64 6.00 -0.75
N ALA A 124 6.43 7.23 -1.24
CA ALA A 124 5.13 7.72 -1.68
C ALA A 124 5.04 7.67 -3.20
N ARG A 125 3.88 7.28 -3.72
CA ARG A 125 3.57 7.35 -5.15
C ARG A 125 2.71 8.58 -5.43
N VAL A 126 3.25 9.54 -6.15
CA VAL A 126 2.57 10.81 -6.51
C VAL A 126 2.33 10.83 -8.01
N ASN A 127 1.15 11.30 -8.44
CA ASN A 127 0.88 11.58 -9.85
C ASN A 127 1.30 13.02 -10.14
N GLN A 128 2.33 13.20 -10.97
CA GLN A 128 2.77 14.50 -11.45
C GLN A 128 2.62 14.52 -12.98
N ASN A 129 1.85 15.47 -13.50
CA ASN A 129 1.63 15.67 -14.93
C ASN A 129 1.11 14.41 -15.67
N GLY A 130 0.26 13.62 -15.02
CA GLY A 130 -0.32 12.40 -15.59
C GLY A 130 0.58 11.16 -15.50
N LYS A 131 1.79 11.27 -14.93
CA LYS A 131 2.74 10.17 -14.76
C LYS A 131 3.00 9.89 -13.27
N PHE A 132 3.02 8.62 -12.90
CA PHE A 132 3.33 8.22 -11.53
C PHE A 132 4.84 8.31 -11.27
N ARG A 133 5.19 9.05 -10.22
CA ARG A 133 6.56 9.18 -9.69
C ARG A 133 6.60 8.65 -8.26
N TYR A 134 7.72 8.06 -7.88
CA TYR A 134 8.01 7.60 -6.53
C TYR A 134 8.95 8.61 -5.85
N CYS A 135 8.63 9.03 -4.64
CA CYS A 135 9.40 10.00 -3.87
C CYS A 135 9.50 9.60 -2.39
N MET A 136 10.48 10.17 -1.69
CA MET A 136 10.60 9.98 -0.24
C MET A 136 9.38 10.55 0.48
N PRO A 137 8.85 9.86 1.51
CA PRO A 137 7.75 10.39 2.31
C PRO A 137 8.28 11.58 3.12
N GLY A 138 7.90 12.80 2.73
CA GLY A 138 8.27 14.04 3.44
C GLY A 138 8.99 15.08 2.59
N ASP A 139 9.69 14.68 1.52
CA ASP A 139 10.34 15.63 0.60
C ASP A 139 9.36 16.08 -0.48
N ASN A 140 8.78 17.26 -0.28
CA ASN A 140 7.96 18.03 -1.23
C ASN A 140 6.78 17.25 -1.83
N LEU A 141 5.76 17.04 -1.00
CA LEU A 141 4.39 16.92 -1.49
C LEU A 141 4.00 18.24 -2.19
N PRO A 142 3.69 18.28 -3.50
CA PRO A 142 2.72 19.27 -3.93
C PRO A 142 1.42 18.89 -3.24
N ALA A 143 0.78 19.91 -2.67
CA ALA A 143 -0.49 19.80 -1.96
C ALA A 143 -1.48 18.91 -2.71
N GLU A 144 -2.33 18.22 -1.93
CA GLU A 144 -3.54 17.55 -2.38
C GLU A 144 -4.13 18.24 -3.62
N PRO A 145 -4.62 17.51 -4.64
CA PRO A 145 -5.53 18.11 -5.61
C PRO A 145 -6.82 18.48 -4.87
N LYS A 146 -6.80 19.70 -4.32
CA LYS A 146 -7.93 20.50 -3.89
C LYS A 146 -8.66 20.87 -5.17
N ALA A 147 -9.64 20.07 -5.57
CA ALA A 147 -10.64 20.47 -6.54
C ALA A 147 -11.51 21.56 -5.91
N ALA A 148 -10.98 22.79 -5.86
CA ALA A 148 -11.75 24.00 -5.65
C ALA A 148 -11.98 24.64 -7.02
N LEU A 149 -13.22 24.51 -7.48
CA LEU A 149 -14.04 25.57 -8.09
C LEU A 149 -13.28 26.81 -8.56
N VAL A 150 -13.19 27.05 -9.87
CA VAL A 150 -12.97 28.39 -10.42
C VAL A 150 -13.65 28.51 -11.81
N THR A 151 -14.72 29.30 -11.80
CA THR A 151 -15.18 30.31 -12.78
C THR A 151 -15.78 29.94 -14.14
N GLU A 152 -17.02 30.42 -14.27
CA GLU A 152 -17.70 30.94 -15.45
C GLU A 152 -16.83 31.87 -16.31
N SER A 153 -16.97 31.78 -17.65
CA SER A 153 -17.18 32.94 -18.53
C SER A 153 -17.62 32.50 -19.94
N ASP A 154 -18.85 32.92 -20.26
CA ASP A 154 -19.42 33.47 -21.51
C ASP A 154 -19.14 32.89 -22.92
N GLY A 155 -20.24 32.47 -23.57
CA GLY A 155 -20.82 33.28 -24.65
C GLY A 155 -20.95 32.65 -26.05
N LYS A 156 -22.10 31.99 -26.37
CA LYS A 156 -22.82 32.15 -27.66
C LYS A 156 -24.26 31.55 -27.69
N ALA A 157 -25.26 32.46 -27.78
CA ALA A 157 -26.58 32.45 -28.47
C ALA A 157 -27.24 31.09 -28.84
N PHE A 158 -28.42 30.65 -28.35
CA PHE A 158 -29.87 31.07 -28.42
C PHE A 158 -30.68 29.82 -28.94
N PRO A 159 -32.03 29.67 -28.77
CA PRO A 159 -33.01 30.40 -27.97
C PRO A 159 -33.88 29.54 -27.00
N GLN A 160 -34.56 30.27 -26.11
CA GLN A 160 -35.66 29.96 -25.16
C GLN A 160 -36.95 29.39 -25.84
N PRO A 161 -38.03 28.92 -25.15
CA PRO A 161 -38.77 29.73 -24.14
C PRO A 161 -39.65 29.04 -23.03
N ALA A 162 -40.03 29.90 -22.07
CA ALA A 162 -41.34 30.09 -21.41
C ALA A 162 -41.86 29.19 -20.27
N GLY A 163 -42.32 29.87 -19.21
CA GLY A 163 -43.23 29.41 -18.15
C GLY A 163 -42.74 29.80 -16.75
N ALA A 164 -42.76 31.09 -16.35
CA ALA A 164 -43.83 31.70 -15.54
C ALA A 164 -44.18 30.91 -14.24
N ALA A 165 -44.23 31.43 -13.03
CA ALA A 165 -43.99 32.74 -12.42
C ALA A 165 -43.88 32.51 -10.89
N LEU A 166 -43.01 33.24 -10.17
CA LEU A 166 -43.16 33.47 -8.73
C LEU A 166 -44.14 34.65 -8.53
N PRO A 167 -44.85 34.75 -7.39
CA PRO A 167 -44.36 35.65 -6.31
C PRO A 167 -44.72 35.14 -4.88
N VAL A 168 -43.89 35.28 -3.84
CA VAL A 168 -43.71 36.43 -2.90
C VAL A 168 -44.20 36.08 -1.47
N ARG A 169 -43.26 36.18 -0.49
CA ARG A 169 -43.33 36.72 0.91
C ARG A 169 -44.48 36.28 1.84
N GLU A 170 -44.48 36.35 3.19
CA GLU A 170 -43.65 36.81 4.31
C GLU A 170 -44.38 36.39 5.61
N ALA A 171 -43.69 36.44 6.76
CA ALA A 171 -44.20 36.66 8.14
C ALA A 171 -45.12 35.57 8.77
N ALA A 172 -44.76 34.88 9.87
CA ALA A 172 -44.48 35.27 11.28
C ALA A 172 -45.70 35.08 12.22
N THR A 173 -45.46 34.35 13.34
CA THR A 173 -46.18 34.34 14.65
C THR A 173 -47.65 33.86 14.63
N GLN A 174 -48.29 33.27 15.64
CA GLN A 174 -48.04 32.86 17.04
C GLN A 174 -49.26 31.96 17.39
N GLU A 175 -49.07 30.77 17.97
CA GLU A 175 -49.42 30.40 19.36
C GLU A 175 -50.85 29.89 19.66
N GLU A 176 -50.89 29.06 20.71
CA GLU A 176 -52.02 28.63 21.56
C GLU A 176 -52.93 27.46 21.14
N ILE A 177 -52.44 26.25 21.45
CA ILE A 177 -52.98 25.30 22.44
C ILE A 177 -54.52 25.19 22.55
N LYS A 178 -55.06 23.97 22.36
CA LYS A 178 -56.14 23.39 23.18
C LYS A 178 -56.33 21.87 22.95
N THR A 179 -56.38 21.17 24.09
CA THR A 179 -57.18 19.97 24.42
C THR A 179 -56.83 18.61 23.82
N GLU A 180 -55.99 17.89 24.57
CA GLU A 180 -56.25 16.55 25.15
C GLU A 180 -57.47 15.78 24.61
N THR A 181 -57.24 14.68 23.88
CA THR A 181 -58.23 13.61 23.71
C THR A 181 -57.52 12.27 23.78
N VAL A 182 -58.00 11.44 24.71
CA VAL A 182 -57.45 10.16 25.18
C VAL A 182 -57.61 9.07 24.11
N ALA A 183 -56.80 9.16 23.05
CA ALA A 183 -56.73 8.14 22.00
C ALA A 183 -55.28 7.80 21.58
N ASP A 184 -54.28 8.28 22.34
CA ASP A 184 -52.84 8.14 21.99
C ASP A 184 -52.10 7.11 22.86
N ILE A 185 -52.82 6.27 23.61
CA ILE A 185 -52.24 5.26 24.53
C ILE A 185 -52.24 3.84 23.91
N VAL A 186 -52.71 3.69 22.68
CA VAL A 186 -52.51 2.45 21.90
C VAL A 186 -52.03 2.81 20.49
N GLN A 187 -50.94 3.58 20.41
CA GLN A 187 -50.08 3.48 19.24
C GLN A 187 -49.32 2.15 19.35
N PRO A 188 -49.36 1.29 18.31
CA PRO A 188 -48.71 -0.01 18.34
C PRO A 188 -47.21 0.17 18.62
N LEU A 189 -46.68 -0.74 19.43
CA LEU A 189 -45.25 -0.98 19.60
C LEU A 189 -44.47 -0.58 18.33
N PRO A 190 -43.43 0.28 18.41
CA PRO A 190 -42.58 0.51 17.26
C PRO A 190 -42.11 -0.86 16.80
N SER A 191 -42.44 -1.19 15.56
CA SER A 191 -42.12 -2.48 14.97
C SER A 191 -40.63 -2.73 15.17
N PHE A 192 -40.34 -3.83 15.87
CA PHE A 192 -39.02 -4.44 15.95
C PHE A 192 -38.65 -4.98 14.57
N THR A 193 -38.39 -4.07 13.63
CA THR A 193 -37.76 -4.33 12.35
C THR A 193 -36.61 -3.34 12.17
N GLU A 194 -35.72 -3.29 13.14
CA GLU A 194 -34.33 -2.94 12.89
C GLU A 194 -33.42 -3.85 13.72
N THR A 195 -33.79 -5.13 13.78
CA THR A 195 -32.87 -6.19 14.19
C THR A 195 -31.90 -6.39 13.04
N GLN A 196 -30.73 -5.75 13.14
CA GLN A 196 -29.46 -6.35 12.76
C GLN A 196 -29.41 -6.93 11.33
N ALA A 197 -29.58 -6.08 10.32
CA ALA A 197 -29.24 -6.44 8.94
C ALA A 197 -27.82 -6.02 8.52
N ASP A 198 -26.96 -5.65 9.47
CA ASP A 198 -25.64 -5.05 9.19
C ASP A 198 -24.48 -6.04 9.30
N GLU A 199 -24.74 -7.35 9.23
CA GLU A 199 -23.68 -8.37 9.20
C GLU A 199 -23.37 -8.92 7.79
N LEU A 200 -24.15 -8.57 6.75
CA LEU A 200 -23.95 -9.14 5.41
C LEU A 200 -24.13 -8.19 4.23
N ILE A 201 -24.44 -6.91 4.46
CA ILE A 201 -24.52 -5.93 3.37
C ILE A 201 -23.14 -5.28 3.24
N PHE A 202 -22.39 -5.66 2.20
CA PHE A 202 -21.19 -4.94 1.82
C PHE A 202 -21.51 -3.44 1.76
N PRO A 203 -20.85 -2.59 2.58
CA PRO A 203 -21.06 -1.17 2.51
C PRO A 203 -20.82 -0.71 1.08
N SER A 204 -21.74 0.11 0.54
CA SER A 204 -21.52 0.66 -0.79
C SER A 204 -20.15 1.34 -0.86
N LEU A 205 -19.49 1.27 -2.02
CA LEU A 205 -18.17 1.87 -2.22
C LEU A 205 -18.13 3.34 -1.78
N ARG A 206 -19.24 4.08 -1.97
CA ARG A 206 -19.40 5.47 -1.52
C ARG A 206 -19.36 5.60 0.01
N ARG A 207 -20.03 4.70 0.74
CA ARG A 207 -20.08 4.69 2.21
C ARG A 207 -18.73 4.27 2.80
N ALA A 208 -18.07 3.27 2.21
CA ALA A 208 -16.70 2.88 2.56
C ALA A 208 -15.70 4.04 2.34
N ASN A 209 -15.78 4.75 1.21
CA ASN A 209 -14.93 5.91 0.94
C ASN A 209 -15.21 7.10 1.87
N LEU A 210 -16.46 7.28 2.33
CA LEU A 210 -16.79 8.29 3.33
C LEU A 210 -16.19 7.92 4.70
N ALA A 211 -16.31 6.66 5.11
CA ALA A 211 -15.70 6.15 6.34
C ALA A 211 -14.17 6.29 6.31
N LEU A 212 -13.53 5.98 5.16
CA LEU A 212 -12.10 6.17 4.98
C LEU A 212 -11.68 7.64 5.15
N ARG A 213 -12.46 8.59 4.60
CA ARG A 213 -12.19 10.02 4.77
C ARG A 213 -12.31 10.47 6.22
N ARG A 214 -13.33 9.99 6.95
CA ARG A 214 -13.49 10.26 8.39
C ARG A 214 -12.33 9.70 9.19
N ALA A 215 -11.98 8.43 8.97
CA ALA A 215 -10.85 7.79 9.62
C ALA A 215 -9.53 8.52 9.38
N LYS A 216 -9.26 8.95 8.14
CA LYS A 216 -8.08 9.78 7.82
C LYS A 216 -8.09 11.11 8.59
N SER A 217 -9.24 11.78 8.68
CA SER A 217 -9.36 13.02 9.43
C SER A 217 -9.14 12.82 10.93
N ASP A 218 -9.58 11.68 11.48
CA ASP A 218 -9.40 11.36 12.89
C ASP A 218 -7.95 10.99 13.18
N VAL A 219 -7.27 10.26 12.29
CA VAL A 219 -5.82 10.02 12.38
C VAL A 219 -5.05 11.33 12.43
N GLN A 220 -5.36 12.29 11.56
CA GLN A 220 -4.72 13.62 11.61
C GLN A 220 -4.97 14.38 12.92
N LYS A 221 -6.17 14.25 13.51
CA LYS A 221 -6.45 14.84 14.83
C LYS A 221 -5.60 14.17 15.91
N TRP A 222 -5.51 12.83 15.89
CA TRP A 222 -4.68 12.09 16.84
C TRP A 222 -3.19 12.38 16.67
N GLU A 223 -2.69 12.59 15.46
CA GLU A 223 -1.32 13.03 15.22
C GLU A 223 -1.03 14.38 15.86
N ARG A 224 -1.96 15.34 15.78
CA ARG A 224 -1.84 16.63 16.46
C ARG A 224 -1.84 16.48 17.98
N VAL A 225 -2.71 15.63 18.52
CA VAL A 225 -2.73 15.31 19.96
C VAL A 225 -1.40 14.69 20.39
N CYS A 226 -0.89 13.72 19.64
CA CYS A 226 0.41 13.10 19.88
C CYS A 226 1.56 14.11 19.82
N ALA A 227 1.54 15.07 18.87
CA ALA A 227 2.52 16.13 18.80
C ALA A 227 2.47 17.05 20.03
N ALA A 228 1.26 17.47 20.44
CA ALA A 228 1.07 18.28 21.65
C ALA A 228 1.53 17.54 22.91
N LEU A 229 1.21 16.25 23.04
CA LEU A 229 1.65 15.42 24.16
C LEU A 229 3.17 15.25 24.17
N ARG A 230 3.83 15.08 23.01
CA ARG A 230 5.30 15.04 22.94
C ARG A 230 5.91 16.35 23.40
N GLU A 231 5.34 17.48 23.02
CA GLU A 231 5.84 18.79 23.46
C GLU A 231 5.66 18.98 24.97
N LEU A 232 4.49 18.63 25.51
CA LEU A 232 4.25 18.65 26.94
C LEU A 232 5.22 17.74 27.71
N ASN A 233 5.54 16.58 27.13
CA ASN A 233 6.46 15.62 27.75
C ASN A 233 7.92 16.09 27.74
N LYS A 234 8.34 16.97 26.82
CA LYS A 234 9.67 17.60 26.88
C LYS A 234 9.79 18.48 28.13
N HIS A 235 8.70 19.13 28.51
CA HIS A 235 8.63 20.04 29.66
C HIS A 235 8.08 19.35 30.92
N ARG A 236 8.18 18.01 31.01
CA ARG A 236 7.59 17.21 32.10
C ARG A 236 7.98 17.71 33.48
N ASP A 237 9.23 18.11 33.67
CA ASP A 237 9.73 18.59 34.96
C ASP A 237 9.09 19.93 35.37
N ILE A 238 8.88 20.83 34.40
CA ILE A 238 8.20 22.12 34.61
C ILE A 238 6.73 21.89 34.95
N VAL A 239 6.05 21.01 34.21
CA VAL A 239 4.65 20.63 34.46
C VAL A 239 4.50 19.99 35.85
N ARG A 240 5.46 19.16 36.25
CA ARG A 240 5.50 18.54 37.59
C ARG A 240 5.68 19.61 38.68
N GLN A 241 6.61 20.55 38.50
CA GLN A 241 6.81 21.65 39.44
C GLN A 241 5.56 22.53 39.60
N ILE A 242 4.87 22.86 38.50
CA ILE A 242 3.61 23.62 38.55
C ILE A 242 2.54 22.84 39.32
N THR A 243 2.41 21.54 39.06
CA THR A 243 1.43 20.68 39.73
C THR A 243 1.72 20.55 41.22
N ASP A 244 2.98 20.35 41.60
CA ASP A 244 3.41 20.23 42.99
C ASP A 244 3.25 21.56 43.75
N SER A 245 3.54 22.69 43.09
CA SER A 245 3.35 24.03 43.65
C SER A 245 1.87 24.34 43.86
N SER A 246 1.02 24.00 42.88
CA SER A 246 -0.43 24.20 42.99
C SER A 246 -1.06 23.36 44.10
N ARG A 247 -0.56 22.14 44.36
CA ARG A 247 -1.04 21.32 45.49
C ARG A 247 -0.66 21.89 46.85
N ARG A 248 0.52 22.49 46.98
CA ARG A 248 0.94 23.14 48.23
C ARG A 248 0.06 24.34 48.55
N VAL A 249 -0.25 25.17 47.57
CA VAL A 249 -1.12 26.35 47.73
C VAL A 249 -2.56 25.98 48.13
N VAL A 250 -3.07 24.84 47.67
CA VAL A 250 -4.40 24.33 48.07
C VAL A 250 -4.40 23.78 49.50
N SER A 251 -3.25 23.37 50.04
CA SER A 251 -3.14 22.82 51.39
C SER A 251 -2.86 23.86 52.48
N GLU A 252 -2.57 25.11 52.10
CA GLU A 252 -2.34 26.26 52.99
C GLU A 252 -3.58 27.17 53.19
N LYS A 253 -4.73 26.77 52.64
CA LYS A 253 -6.05 27.36 52.92
C LYS A 253 -6.91 26.41 53.73
#